data_AF-K1U1H7-F1
#
_entry.id   AF-K1U1H7-F1
#
_cell.length_a   1.000
_cell.length_b   1.000
_cell.length_c   1.000
_cell.angle_alpha   90.00
_cell.angle_beta   90.00
_cell.angle_gamma   90.00
#
_symmetry.space_group_name_H-M   'P 1'
#
loop_
_entity.id
_entity.type
_entity.pdbx_description
1 polymer ?
#
loop_
_entity_poly.entity_id
_entity_poly.type
_entity_poly.pdbx_seq_one_letter_code
_entity_poly.pdbx_strand_id
1 'polypeptide(L)'
;MALDLFKRVETRKGLFAVEKITLIYNLLTSILILFLFQEMDHPVQMLADRVVIAGMTFLLMYLYRLAPCKFSAFVRIAIQMSLLSYWYPDTFEFNRIFPNLDHVFASVEQWMFGGQPAVWFCERFPQ
;
A
#
# COMPACT_ATOMS: atom_id res chain seq x y z
N MET A 1 15.76 -30.59 7.24
CA MET A 1 16.31 -29.25 7.49
C MET A 1 15.30 -28.48 8.34
N ALA A 2 15.50 -28.39 9.65
CA ALA A 2 14.60 -27.62 10.50
C ALA A 2 14.80 -26.13 10.17
N LEU A 3 13.73 -25.44 9.77
CA LEU A 3 13.79 -23.99 9.58
C LEU A 3 14.12 -23.36 10.93
N ASP A 4 15.33 -22.81 11.07
CA ASP A 4 15.83 -22.07 12.23
C ASP A 4 15.04 -20.76 12.48
N LEU A 5 13.71 -20.85 12.68
CA LEU A 5 12.77 -19.73 12.73
C LEU A 5 13.01 -18.83 13.95
N PHE A 6 13.40 -19.43 15.08
CA PHE A 6 13.67 -18.71 16.32
C PHE A 6 15.13 -18.28 16.45
N LYS A 7 15.98 -18.57 15.46
CA LYS A 7 17.37 -18.10 15.46
C LYS A 7 17.39 -16.57 15.45
N ARG A 8 18.19 -16.01 16.35
CA ARG A 8 18.36 -14.56 16.48
C ARG A 8 18.93 -13.98 15.19
N VAL A 9 18.38 -12.87 14.74
CA VAL A 9 18.85 -12.15 13.55
C VAL A 9 19.50 -10.84 14.00
N GLU A 10 20.55 -10.41 13.30
CA GLU A 10 21.12 -9.08 13.51
C GLU A 10 20.03 -8.02 13.31
N THR A 11 19.81 -7.22 14.34
CA THR A 11 18.76 -6.22 14.34
C THR A 11 19.18 -5.04 13.46
N ARG A 12 18.50 -4.85 12.33
CA ARG A 12 18.52 -3.54 11.68
C ARG A 12 17.74 -2.57 12.56
N LYS A 13 18.37 -1.47 12.96
CA LYS A 13 17.71 -0.44 13.76
C LYS A 13 16.59 0.22 12.95
N GLY A 14 15.35 0.09 13.42
CA GLY A 14 14.20 0.86 12.90
C GLY A 14 13.21 0.06 12.07
N LEU A 15 12.51 0.81 11.20
CA LEU A 15 11.51 0.29 10.27
C LEU A 15 12.18 -0.33 9.04
N PHE A 16 11.60 -1.41 8.54
CA PHE A 16 11.93 -1.98 7.24
C PHE A 16 11.48 -1.04 6.12
N ALA A 17 12.10 -1.17 4.94
CA ALA A 17 11.80 -0.32 3.79
C ALA A 17 10.30 -0.36 3.43
N VAL A 18 9.70 -1.55 3.43
CA VAL A 18 8.26 -1.71 3.19
C VAL A 18 7.41 -0.93 4.19
N GLU A 19 7.71 -1.01 5.48
CA GLU A 19 6.95 -0.31 6.52
C GLU A 19 7.08 1.21 6.38
N LYS A 20 8.26 1.72 5.97
CA LYS A 20 8.44 3.15 5.68
C LYS A 20 7.54 3.58 4.52
N ILE A 21 7.52 2.81 3.44
CA ILE A 21 6.67 3.10 2.27
C ILE A 21 5.20 3.06 2.68
N THR A 22 4.77 2.03 3.43
CA THR A 22 3.41 1.93 3.95
C THR A 22 3.04 3.13 4.81
N LEU A 23 3.92 3.57 5.71
CA LEU A 23 3.62 4.73 6.58
C LEU A 23 3.56 6.05 5.80
N ILE A 24 4.42 6.24 4.79
CA ILE A 24 4.34 7.40 3.89
C ILE A 24 3.01 7.38 3.13
N TYR A 25 2.67 6.24 2.54
CA TYR A 25 1.40 6.08 1.82
C TYR A 25 0.18 6.29 2.73
N ASN A 26 0.23 5.74 3.94
CA ASN A 26 -0.80 5.91 4.97
C ASN A 26 -0.96 7.41 5.36
N LEU A 27 0.15 8.14 5.53
CA LEU A 27 0.10 9.59 5.81
C LEU A 27 -0.50 10.38 4.63
N LEU A 28 -0.05 10.09 3.40
CA LEU A 28 -0.55 10.76 2.20
C LEU A 28 -2.05 10.54 2.01
N THR A 29 -2.52 9.29 2.14
CA THR A 29 -3.94 8.96 2.03
C THR A 29 -4.75 9.53 3.19
N SER A 30 -4.21 9.61 4.41
CA SER A 30 -4.87 10.29 5.53
C SER A 30 -5.10 11.78 5.25
N ILE A 31 -4.08 12.46 4.70
CA ILE A 31 -4.20 13.86 4.28
C ILE A 31 -5.28 13.99 3.20
N LEU A 32 -5.28 13.09 2.23
CA LEU A 32 -6.27 13.09 1.16
C LEU A 32 -7.71 12.89 1.69
N ILE A 33 -7.92 11.97 2.64
CA ILE A 33 -9.22 11.75 3.28
C ILE A 33 -9.70 13.03 3.97
N LEU A 34 -8.82 13.78 4.63
CA LEU A 34 -9.20 15.03 5.30
C LEU A 34 -9.64 16.09 4.28
N PHE A 35 -9.02 16.16 3.11
CA PHE A 35 -9.44 17.07 2.04
C PHE A 35 -10.75 16.65 1.38
N LEU A 36 -10.94 15.35 1.16
CA LEU A 36 -12.13 14.79 0.49
C LEU A 36 -13.24 14.39 1.48
N PHE A 37 -13.13 14.79 2.75
CA PHE A 37 -13.91 14.21 3.84
C PHE A 37 -15.43 14.26 3.63
N GLN A 38 -15.94 15.34 3.02
CA GLN A 38 -17.39 15.51 2.79
C GLN A 38 -17.91 14.71 1.58
N GLU A 39 -17.02 14.34 0.66
CA GLU A 39 -17.37 13.63 -0.59
C GLU A 39 -17.26 12.10 -0.42
N MET A 40 -16.56 11.65 0.63
CA MET A 40 -16.36 10.25 0.95
C MET A 40 -17.53 9.64 1.73
N ASP A 41 -17.81 8.36 1.49
CA ASP A 41 -18.91 7.63 2.12
C ASP A 41 -18.64 7.30 3.60
N HIS A 42 -17.42 6.84 3.94
CA HIS A 42 -17.05 6.41 5.30
C HIS A 42 -15.67 6.93 5.76
N PRO A 43 -15.42 8.27 5.72
CA PRO A 43 -14.11 8.87 5.96
C PRO A 43 -13.58 8.64 7.39
N VAL A 44 -14.47 8.60 8.39
CA VAL A 44 -14.10 8.37 9.80
C VAL A 44 -13.52 6.96 9.99
N GLN A 45 -14.14 5.96 9.37
CA GLN A 45 -13.67 4.58 9.43
C GLN A 45 -12.31 4.46 8.74
N MET A 46 -12.16 5.06 7.55
CA MET A 46 -10.88 5.05 6.83
C MET A 46 -9.77 5.68 7.68
N LEU A 47 -9.99 6.84 8.32
CA LEU A 47 -9.01 7.44 9.23
C LEU A 47 -8.72 6.58 10.46
N ALA A 48 -9.72 5.92 11.04
CA ALA A 48 -9.51 4.99 12.15
C ALA A 48 -8.59 3.83 11.72
N ASP A 49 -8.82 3.27 10.54
CA ASP A 49 -7.97 2.22 9.98
C ASP A 49 -6.52 2.71 9.76
N ARG A 50 -6.32 3.96 9.32
CA ARG A 50 -4.99 4.58 9.19
C ARG A 50 -4.24 4.58 10.53
N VAL A 51 -4.93 4.94 11.62
CA VAL A 51 -4.38 4.91 12.99
C VAL A 51 -4.07 3.47 13.41
N VAL A 52 -4.96 2.51 13.14
CA VAL A 52 -4.75 1.10 13.46
C VAL A 52 -3.53 0.53 12.72
N ILE A 53 -3.39 0.80 11.42
CA ILE A 53 -2.26 0.34 10.61
C ILE A 53 -0.94 0.93 11.13
N ALA A 54 -0.92 2.22 11.44
CA ALA A 54 0.27 2.86 12.01
C ALA A 54 0.63 2.27 13.38
N GLY A 55 -0.36 2.16 14.27
CA GLY A 55 -0.20 1.56 15.61
C GLY A 55 0.29 0.12 15.55
N MET A 56 -0.29 -0.70 14.69
CA MET A 56 0.13 -2.09 14.47
C MET A 56 1.56 -2.17 13.94
N THR A 57 1.94 -1.30 13.00
CA THR A 57 3.30 -1.26 12.45
C THR A 57 4.33 -0.94 13.55
N PHE A 58 4.06 0.06 14.39
CA PHE A 58 4.94 0.39 15.52
C PHE A 58 4.97 -0.71 16.59
N LEU A 59 3.82 -1.34 16.87
CA LEU A 59 3.73 -2.46 17.81
C LEU A 59 4.60 -3.64 17.34
N LEU A 60 4.50 -4.03 16.07
CA LEU A 60 5.28 -5.13 15.51
C LEU A 60 6.78 -4.81 15.49
N MET A 61 7.15 -3.56 15.20
CA MET A 61 8.52 -3.09 15.33
C MET A 61 9.03 -3.19 16.78
N TYR A 62 8.20 -2.83 17.77
CA TYR A 62 8.54 -2.96 19.19
C TYR A 62 8.70 -4.43 19.60
N LEU A 63 7.76 -5.30 19.25
CA LEU A 63 7.85 -6.74 19.51
C LEU A 63 9.10 -7.38 18.87
N TYR A 64 9.45 -6.97 17.65
CA TYR A 64 10.68 -7.41 17.00
C TYR A 64 11.95 -6.99 17.75
N ARG A 65 11.95 -5.82 18.41
CA ARG A 65 13.07 -5.40 19.26
C ARG A 65 13.21 -6.27 20.52
N LEU A 66 12.09 -6.70 21.10
CA LEU A 66 12.08 -7.58 22.27
C LEU A 66 12.55 -9.00 21.92
N ALA A 67 12.08 -9.55 20.80
CA ALA A 67 12.40 -10.90 20.34
C ALA A 67 12.84 -10.90 18.87
N PRO A 68 14.09 -10.50 18.57
CA PRO A 68 14.57 -10.40 17.19
C PRO A 68 14.94 -11.78 16.64
N CYS A 69 14.01 -12.41 15.91
CA CYS A 69 14.20 -13.70 15.27
C CYS A 69 13.67 -13.71 13.82
N LYS A 70 13.96 -14.77 13.06
CA LYS A 70 13.48 -14.87 11.67
C LYS A 70 11.95 -14.88 11.60
N PHE A 71 11.29 -15.50 12.58
CA PHE A 71 9.84 -15.51 12.67
C PHE A 71 9.25 -14.10 12.87
N SER A 72 9.78 -13.30 13.81
CA SER A 72 9.28 -11.94 14.03
C SER A 72 9.58 -11.00 12.85
N ALA A 73 10.70 -11.20 12.15
CA ALA A 73 10.96 -10.52 10.87
C ALA A 73 9.95 -10.92 9.79
N PHE A 74 9.65 -12.22 9.66
CA PHE A 74 8.68 -12.73 8.70
C PHE A 74 7.27 -12.17 8.96
N VAL A 75 6.80 -12.21 10.21
CA VAL A 75 5.47 -11.68 10.59
C VAL A 75 5.34 -10.20 10.21
N ARG A 76 6.39 -9.39 10.44
CA ARG A 76 6.39 -7.98 10.01
C ARG A 76 6.18 -7.83 8.50
N ILE A 77 6.88 -8.60 7.68
CA ILE A 77 6.73 -8.55 6.23
C ILE A 77 5.36 -9.08 5.79
N ALA A 78 4.93 -10.22 6.34
CA ALA A 78 3.66 -10.87 5.98
C ALA A 78 2.47 -9.94 6.23
N ILE A 79 2.44 -9.24 7.37
CA ILE A 79 1.38 -8.28 7.70
C ILE A 79 1.40 -7.12 6.70
N GLN A 80 2.57 -6.57 6.39
CA GLN A 80 2.67 -5.48 5.41
C GLN A 80 2.21 -5.90 4.00
N MET A 81 2.53 -7.13 3.58
CA MET A 81 2.04 -7.68 2.31
C MET A 81 0.54 -7.91 2.31
N SER A 82 -0.03 -8.39 3.43
CA SER A 82 -1.48 -8.61 3.52
C SER A 82 -2.30 -7.32 3.41
N LEU A 83 -1.74 -6.16 3.75
CA LEU A 83 -2.44 -4.89 3.63
C LEU A 83 -2.78 -4.52 2.18
N LEU A 84 -2.15 -5.14 1.17
CA LEU A 84 -2.49 -4.90 -0.24
C LEU A 84 -3.97 -5.18 -0.54
N SER A 85 -4.58 -6.19 0.10
CA SER A 85 -6.00 -6.48 -0.07
C SER A 85 -6.90 -5.41 0.56
N TYR A 86 -6.41 -4.71 1.58
CA TYR A 86 -7.09 -3.57 2.19
C TYR A 86 -6.93 -2.30 1.33
N TRP A 87 -5.72 -2.05 0.80
CA TRP A 87 -5.45 -0.85 0.01
C TRP A 87 -6.19 -0.80 -1.33
N TYR A 88 -6.46 -1.95 -1.96
CA TYR A 88 -7.12 -1.98 -3.26
C TYR A 88 -8.54 -1.36 -3.26
N PRO A 89 -9.49 -1.82 -2.42
CA PRO A 89 -10.81 -1.17 -2.33
C PRO A 89 -10.71 0.29 -1.87
N ASP A 90 -9.73 0.61 -1.03
CA ASP A 90 -9.49 1.98 -0.57
C ASP A 90 -9.10 2.92 -1.73
N THR A 91 -8.22 2.47 -2.62
CA THR A 91 -7.86 3.23 -3.83
C THR A 91 -9.05 3.44 -4.76
N PHE A 92 -9.98 2.49 -4.80
CA PHE A 92 -11.21 2.63 -5.58
C PHE A 92 -12.10 3.75 -5.02
N GLU A 93 -12.25 3.87 -3.70
CA GLU A 93 -13.04 4.93 -3.08
C GLU A 93 -12.50 6.33 -3.43
N PHE A 94 -11.19 6.53 -3.44
CA PHE A 94 -10.61 7.79 -3.91
C PHE A 94 -10.84 8.03 -5.41
N ASN A 95 -10.62 7.02 -6.24
CA ASN A 95 -10.75 7.15 -7.70
C ASN A 95 -12.18 7.50 -8.14
N ARG A 96 -13.20 7.10 -7.37
CA ARG A 96 -14.60 7.48 -7.64
C ARG A 96 -14.87 8.98 -7.51
N ILE A 97 -14.07 9.68 -6.72
CA ILE A 97 -14.24 11.10 -6.42
C ILE A 97 -13.51 11.96 -7.46
N PHE A 98 -12.35 11.51 -7.92
CA PHE A 98 -11.57 12.25 -8.91
C PHE A 98 -12.24 12.27 -10.29
N PRO A 99 -12.06 13.35 -11.07
CA PRO A 99 -12.54 13.40 -12.44
C PRO A 99 -11.80 12.37 -13.30
N ASN A 100 -12.43 11.94 -14.40
CA ASN A 100 -11.78 11.02 -15.33
C ASN A 100 -10.54 11.69 -15.99
N LEU A 101 -9.36 11.13 -15.75
CA LEU A 101 -8.08 11.57 -16.30
C LEU A 101 -7.58 10.70 -17.46
N ASP A 102 -8.37 9.76 -17.98
CA ASP A 102 -7.99 8.85 -19.07
C ASP A 102 -7.41 9.59 -20.27
N HIS A 103 -7.95 10.75 -20.62
CA HIS A 103 -7.46 11.57 -21.72
C HIS A 103 -6.01 12.06 -21.53
N VAL A 104 -5.61 12.33 -20.28
CA VAL A 104 -4.22 12.72 -19.94
C VAL A 104 -3.31 11.52 -20.12
N PHE A 105 -3.70 10.36 -19.56
CA PHE A 105 -2.91 9.13 -19.68
C PHE A 105 -2.79 8.68 -21.14
N ALA A 106 -3.88 8.70 -21.90
CA ALA A 106 -3.91 8.41 -23.33
C ALA A 106 -2.99 9.34 -24.13
N SER A 107 -2.94 10.63 -23.79
CA SER A 107 -2.04 11.60 -24.45
C SER A 107 -0.57 11.32 -24.14
N VAL A 108 -0.27 10.95 -22.89
CA VAL A 108 1.09 10.58 -22.46
C VAL A 108 1.54 9.28 -23.12
N GLU A 109 0.67 8.27 -23.20
CA GLU A 109 0.95 7.03 -23.93
C GLU A 109 1.19 7.29 -25.42
N GLN A 110 0.31 8.06 -26.06
CA GLN A 110 0.46 8.46 -27.47
C GLN A 110 1.81 9.14 -27.72
N TRP A 111 2.25 10.02 -26.80
CA TRP A 111 3.54 10.70 -26.90
C TRP A 111 4.73 9.77 -26.67
N MET A 112 4.67 8.88 -25.67
CA MET A 112 5.78 7.98 -25.33
C MET A 112 5.95 6.82 -26.33
N PHE A 113 4.84 6.28 -26.84
CA PHE A 113 4.82 5.05 -27.62
C PHE A 113 4.42 5.27 -29.08
N GLY A 114 3.96 6.46 -29.46
CA GLY A 114 3.39 6.72 -30.79
C GLY A 114 1.96 6.15 -30.95
N GLY A 115 1.33 5.72 -29.86
CA GLY A 115 -0.01 5.16 -29.81
C GLY A 115 -0.39 4.73 -28.40
N GLN A 116 -1.56 4.10 -28.25
CA GLN A 116 -2.03 3.54 -26.97
C GLN A 116 -1.83 2.01 -26.98
N PRO A 117 -0.83 1.49 -26.23
CA PRO A 117 -0.53 0.05 -26.24
C PRO A 117 -1.72 -0.84 -25.88
N ALA A 118 -2.60 -0.37 -24.98
CA ALA A 118 -3.81 -1.10 -24.60
C ALA A 118 -4.78 -1.28 -25.78
N VAL A 119 -4.90 -0.27 -26.65
CA VAL A 119 -5.74 -0.35 -27.86
C VAL A 119 -5.16 -1.34 -28.85
N TRP A 120 -3.85 -1.27 -29.11
CA TRP A 120 -3.18 -2.23 -30.00
C TRP A 120 -3.30 -3.68 -29.50
N PHE A 121 -3.19 -3.87 -28.18
CA PHE A 121 -3.37 -5.18 -27.57
C PHE A 121 -4.79 -5.70 -27.80
N CYS A 122 -5.81 -4.87 -27.57
CA CYS A 122 -7.21 -5.20 -27.81
C CYS A 122 -7.49 -5.55 -29.28
N GLU A 123 -6.95 -4.76 -30.22
CA GLU A 123 -7.07 -5.01 -31.66
C GLU A 123 -6.36 -6.29 -32.09
N ARG A 124 -5.21 -6.61 -31.47
CA ARG A 124 -4.40 -7.78 -31.83
C ARG A 124 -4.94 -9.09 -31.25
N PHE A 125 -5.61 -9.02 -30.11
CA PHE A 125 -6.18 -10.14 -29.36
C PHE A 125 -7.65 -9.86 -28.99
N PRO A 126 -8.55 -9.80 -29.99
CA PRO A 126 -9.98 -9.63 -29.74
C PRO A 126 -10.56 -10.84 -28.98
N GLN A 127 -11.60 -10.59 -28.18
CA GLN A 127 -12.30 -11.61 -27.38
C GLN A 127 -13.14 -12.57 -28.22
#